data_AF-A0A8H5JJV9-F1
#
_entry.id   AF-A0A8H5JJV9-F1
#
_cell.length_a   1.000
_cell.length_b   1.000
_cell.length_c   1.000
_cell.angle_alpha   90.00
_cell.angle_beta   90.00
_cell.angle_gamma   90.00
#
_symmetry.space_group_name_H-M   'P 1'
#
loop_
_entity.id
_entity.type
_entity.pdbx_description
1 polymer ?
#
loop_
_entity_poly.entity_id
_entity_poly.type
_entity_poly.pdbx_seq_one_letter_code
_entity_poly.pdbx_strand_id
1 'polypeptide(L)'
;MPFIVMHRHRPGLENITAALLLPIVPAVVAAATGGIVAEALPNHHHALTTLVASYVLWGIGKLFSACVLALYFHRLTIHSLPPKEVITSSFLPIGPLGQGAFGIQQLGKVAMQVLPKTNAFGDVAVRAGEILYVLGVFLALIMYGFALVWLAFALISITTKPPSFSIGFWGFTFPLGVLATCSNLLAENLDSEYFKVSTAMIALSVILLWIVVATRTAKLAITGEMFHAPCLKDIRDKSQAAGSDRRV
;
A
#
# COMPACT_ATOMS: atom_id res chain seq x y z
N MET A 1 -8.26 13.73 4.76
CA MET A 1 -9.14 12.58 4.48
C MET A 1 -9.55 11.80 5.74
N PRO A 2 -8.64 11.33 6.63
CA PRO A 2 -9.04 10.60 7.84
C PRO A 2 -10.08 11.36 8.69
N PHE A 3 -9.91 12.68 8.84
CA PHE A 3 -10.88 13.54 9.52
C PHE A 3 -12.28 13.50 8.90
N ILE A 4 -12.38 13.44 7.57
CA ILE A 4 -13.68 13.38 6.87
C ILE A 4 -14.36 12.03 7.11
N VAL A 5 -13.59 10.93 7.16
CA VAL A 5 -14.13 9.61 7.49
C VAL A 5 -14.72 9.62 8.91
N MET A 6 -13.97 10.18 9.86
CA MET A 6 -14.40 10.28 11.27
C MET A 6 -15.59 11.22 11.46
N HIS A 7 -15.63 12.34 10.72
CA HIS A 7 -16.65 13.36 10.94
C HIS A 7 -17.93 13.10 10.15
N ARG A 8 -17.82 12.69 8.88
CA ARG A 8 -18.94 12.67 7.91
C ARG A 8 -19.40 11.27 7.52
N HIS A 9 -18.49 10.32 7.27
CA HIS A 9 -18.88 8.98 6.83
C HIS A 9 -19.26 8.03 7.98
N ARG A 10 -18.58 8.13 9.13
CA ARG A 10 -18.82 7.34 10.35
C ARG A 10 -19.21 5.87 10.05
N PRO A 11 -18.37 5.10 9.33
CA PRO A 11 -18.69 3.71 9.07
C PRO A 11 -18.78 2.95 10.40
N GLY A 12 -19.88 2.21 10.62
CA GLY A 12 -19.97 1.24 11.71
C GLY A 12 -18.84 0.21 11.61
N LEU A 13 -18.49 -0.43 12.73
CA LEU A 13 -17.34 -1.36 12.79
C LEU A 13 -17.49 -2.49 11.76
N GLU A 14 -18.71 -2.96 11.50
CA GLU A 14 -19.02 -4.00 10.52
C GLU A 14 -18.64 -3.61 9.08
N ASN A 15 -18.67 -2.31 8.78
CA ASN A 15 -18.42 -1.71 7.48
C ASN A 15 -16.96 -1.25 7.30
N ILE A 16 -16.11 -1.44 8.30
CA ILE A 16 -14.67 -1.18 8.15
C ILE A 16 -14.07 -2.19 7.16
N THR A 17 -13.41 -1.65 6.14
CA THR A 17 -12.64 -2.43 5.17
C THR A 17 -11.21 -1.91 5.11
N ALA A 18 -10.30 -2.71 4.55
CA ALA A 18 -8.93 -2.29 4.33
C ALA A 18 -8.81 -1.09 3.36
N ALA A 19 -9.89 -0.69 2.67
CA ALA A 19 -9.92 0.50 1.84
C ALA A 19 -9.66 1.80 2.63
N LEU A 20 -9.81 1.80 3.96
CA LEU A 20 -9.38 2.92 4.81
C LEU A 20 -7.87 3.22 4.72
N LEU A 21 -7.07 2.29 4.20
CA LEU A 21 -5.65 2.49 3.91
C LEU A 21 -5.41 3.36 2.66
N LEU A 22 -6.34 3.40 1.70
CA LEU A 22 -6.18 4.13 0.44
C LEU A 22 -5.81 5.62 0.62
N PRO A 23 -6.39 6.40 1.55
CA PRO A 23 -5.97 7.78 1.77
C PRO A 23 -4.65 7.92 2.55
N ILE A 24 -4.14 6.84 3.16
CA ILE A 24 -2.92 6.86 3.98
C ILE A 24 -1.69 6.45 3.15
N VAL A 25 -1.86 5.44 2.29
CA VAL A 25 -0.81 4.90 1.43
C VAL A 25 -0.04 5.96 0.62
N PRO A 26 -0.68 7.00 0.04
CA PRO A 26 0.04 8.06 -0.67
C PRO A 26 1.13 8.74 0.15
N ALA A 27 0.96 8.92 1.46
CA ALA A 27 1.99 9.49 2.32
C ALA A 27 3.21 8.55 2.44
N VAL A 28 2.98 7.24 2.56
CA VAL A 28 4.03 6.22 2.59
C VAL A 28 4.76 6.14 1.25
N VAL A 29 4.03 6.25 0.14
CA VAL A 29 4.61 6.28 -1.22
C VAL A 29 5.45 7.54 -1.41
N ALA A 30 4.93 8.70 -1.01
CA ALA A 30 5.65 9.97 -1.09
C ALA A 30 6.95 9.94 -0.28
N ALA A 31 6.93 9.36 0.93
CA ALA A 31 8.13 9.20 1.74
C ALA A 31 9.22 8.35 1.04
N ALA A 32 8.84 7.18 0.51
CA ALA A 32 9.78 6.31 -0.19
C ALA A 32 10.33 6.96 -1.48
N THR A 33 9.45 7.63 -2.24
CA THR A 33 9.82 8.37 -3.46
C THR A 33 10.75 9.53 -3.12
N GLY A 34 10.48 10.23 -2.02
CA GLY A 34 11.34 11.30 -1.51
C GLY A 34 12.75 10.80 -1.17
N GLY A 35 12.91 9.56 -0.69
CA GLY A 35 14.22 8.92 -0.57
C GLY A 35 14.95 8.78 -1.91
N ILE A 36 14.28 8.31 -2.95
CA ILE A 36 14.86 8.20 -4.30
C ILE A 36 15.24 9.60 -4.85
N VAL A 37 14.37 10.59 -4.66
CA VAL A 37 14.63 11.97 -5.09
C VAL A 37 15.82 12.56 -4.32
N ALA A 38 15.88 12.37 -3.00
CA ALA A 38 16.99 12.84 -2.17
C ALA A 38 18.34 12.24 -2.60
N GLU A 39 18.37 10.98 -3.03
CA GLU A 39 19.57 10.34 -3.58
C GLU A 39 20.07 11.03 -4.87
N ALA A 40 19.14 11.51 -5.70
CA ALA A 40 19.45 12.12 -6.99
C ALA A 40 19.73 13.63 -6.94
N LEU A 41 19.46 14.29 -5.80
CA LEU A 41 19.58 15.75 -5.68
C LEU A 41 21.06 16.18 -5.58
N PRO A 42 21.54 17.10 -6.43
CA PRO A 42 22.93 17.57 -6.40
C PRO A 42 23.23 18.49 -5.22
N ASN A 43 22.23 19.21 -4.72
CA ASN A 43 22.37 20.11 -3.57
C ASN A 43 22.12 19.34 -2.27
N HIS A 44 23.17 19.22 -1.45
CA HIS A 44 23.13 18.49 -0.17
C HIS A 44 22.11 19.03 0.83
N HIS A 45 21.86 20.35 0.85
CA HIS A 45 20.83 20.93 1.72
C HIS A 45 19.42 20.54 1.26
N HIS A 46 19.15 20.60 -0.06
CA HIS A 46 17.87 20.13 -0.59
C HIS A 46 17.69 18.63 -0.36
N ALA A 47 18.73 17.82 -0.56
CA ALA A 47 18.71 16.39 -0.27
C ALA A 47 18.38 16.11 1.21
N LEU A 48 18.99 16.86 2.14
CA LEU A 48 18.69 16.76 3.57
C LEU A 48 17.25 17.16 3.89
N THR A 49 16.76 18.26 3.34
CA THR A 49 15.36 18.68 3.55
C THR A 49 14.38 17.63 3.04
N THR A 50 14.62 17.07 1.85
CA THR A 50 13.80 16.00 1.27
C THR A 50 13.88 14.73 2.13
N LEU A 51 15.06 14.36 2.62
CA LEU A 51 15.26 13.21 3.51
C LEU A 51 14.46 13.36 4.80
N VAL A 52 14.56 14.51 5.48
CA VAL A 52 13.84 14.79 6.73
C VAL A 52 12.33 14.81 6.50
N ALA A 53 11.84 15.49 5.45
CA ALA A 53 10.43 15.50 5.11
C ALA A 53 9.90 14.08 4.82
N SER A 54 10.72 13.24 4.18
CA SER A 54 10.39 11.85 3.89
C SER A 54 10.29 10.99 5.15
N TYR A 55 11.20 11.16 6.12
CA TYR A 55 11.06 10.49 7.43
C TYR A 55 9.79 10.91 8.17
N VAL A 56 9.42 12.19 8.12
CA VAL A 56 8.15 12.69 8.71
C VAL A 56 6.94 12.06 8.03
N LEU A 57 6.89 12.08 6.70
CA LEU A 57 5.80 11.46 5.93
C LEU A 57 5.73 9.95 6.17
N TRP A 58 6.87 9.28 6.29
CA TRP A 58 6.94 7.87 6.63
C TRP A 58 6.30 7.62 7.99
N GLY A 59 6.71 8.37 9.02
CA GLY A 59 6.16 8.25 10.38
C GLY A 59 4.64 8.44 10.41
N ILE A 60 4.13 9.50 9.78
CA ILE A 60 2.69 9.75 9.65
C ILE A 60 2.00 8.56 8.99
N GLY A 61 2.48 8.14 7.83
CA GLY A 61 1.89 7.04 7.08
C GLY A 61 1.90 5.72 7.86
N LYS A 62 2.98 5.43 8.60
CA LYS A 62 3.12 4.21 9.41
C LYS A 62 2.16 4.17 10.59
N LEU A 63 2.12 5.24 11.38
CA LEU A 63 1.29 5.29 12.58
C LEU A 63 -0.20 5.19 12.22
N PHE A 64 -0.65 5.94 11.22
CA PHE A 64 -2.03 5.83 10.75
C PHE A 64 -2.34 4.46 10.13
N SER A 65 -1.40 3.86 9.39
CA SER A 65 -1.57 2.50 8.87
C SER A 65 -1.73 1.48 10.01
N ALA A 66 -0.92 1.59 11.07
CA ALA A 66 -1.00 0.71 12.22
C ALA A 66 -2.37 0.79 12.92
N CYS A 67 -2.91 1.99 13.11
CA CYS A 67 -4.26 2.18 13.65
C CYS A 67 -5.33 1.49 12.78
N VAL A 68 -5.27 1.68 11.46
CA VAL A 68 -6.23 1.06 10.53
C VAL A 68 -6.08 -0.46 10.50
N LEU A 69 -4.85 -0.98 10.54
CA LEU A 69 -4.60 -2.43 10.58
C LEU A 69 -5.13 -3.06 11.87
N ALA A 70 -4.93 -2.41 13.02
CA ALA A 70 -5.49 -2.88 14.29
C ALA A 70 -7.03 -2.92 14.24
N LEU A 71 -7.66 -1.84 13.74
CA LEU A 71 -9.12 -1.78 13.56
C LEU A 71 -9.63 -2.84 12.58
N TYR A 72 -8.94 -3.03 11.46
CA TYR A 72 -9.31 -4.02 10.45
C TYR A 72 -9.14 -5.44 10.97
N PHE A 73 -8.05 -5.74 11.68
CA PHE A 73 -7.85 -7.02 12.35
C PHE A 73 -8.95 -7.29 13.36
N HIS A 74 -9.27 -6.32 14.23
CA HIS A 74 -10.36 -6.44 15.18
C HIS A 74 -11.71 -6.71 14.48
N ARG A 75 -12.01 -5.98 13.41
CA ARG A 75 -13.19 -6.22 12.58
C ARG A 75 -13.24 -7.64 12.01
N LEU A 76 -12.11 -8.18 11.54
CA LEU A 76 -12.03 -9.56 11.05
C LEU A 76 -12.19 -10.61 12.15
N THR A 77 -11.85 -10.29 13.40
CA THR A 77 -12.08 -11.21 14.53
C THR A 77 -13.54 -11.29 14.97
N ILE A 78 -14.30 -10.21 14.80
CA ILE A 78 -15.72 -10.14 15.23
C ILE A 78 -16.68 -10.48 14.08
N HIS A 79 -16.32 -10.12 12.84
CA HIS A 79 -17.19 -10.26 11.67
C HIS A 79 -16.57 -11.17 10.62
N SER A 80 -17.41 -11.82 9.81
CA SER A 80 -16.98 -12.74 8.75
C SER A 80 -16.08 -12.06 7.69
N LEU A 81 -15.26 -12.86 6.99
CA LEU A 81 -14.45 -12.39 5.85
C LEU A 81 -15.22 -11.44 4.91
N PRO A 82 -14.55 -10.44 4.31
CA PRO A 82 -15.20 -9.48 3.42
C PRO A 82 -16.09 -10.14 2.36
N PRO A 83 -17.16 -9.46 1.89
CA PRO A 83 -17.95 -9.91 0.76
C PRO A 83 -17.09 -10.15 -0.49
N LYS A 84 -17.52 -11.04 -1.38
CA LYS A 84 -16.76 -11.45 -2.58
C LYS A 84 -16.39 -10.26 -3.47
N GLU A 85 -17.25 -9.25 -3.49
CA GLU A 85 -17.14 -8.04 -4.30
C GLU A 85 -15.93 -7.19 -3.90
N VAL A 86 -15.53 -7.24 -2.63
CA VAL A 86 -14.42 -6.45 -2.07
C VAL A 86 -13.30 -7.31 -1.52
N ILE A 87 -13.31 -8.62 -1.76
CA ILE A 87 -12.32 -9.53 -1.17
C ILE A 87 -10.90 -9.27 -1.64
N THR A 88 -10.72 -8.68 -2.83
CA THR A 88 -9.41 -8.26 -3.34
C THR A 88 -8.77 -7.19 -2.45
N SER A 89 -9.57 -6.45 -1.66
CA SER A 89 -9.08 -5.49 -0.67
C SER A 89 -8.31 -6.14 0.48
N SER A 90 -8.42 -7.46 0.67
CA SER A 90 -7.64 -8.20 1.68
C SER A 90 -6.13 -8.11 1.47
N PHE A 91 -5.67 -7.75 0.27
CA PHE A 91 -4.26 -7.50 -0.04
C PHE A 91 -3.79 -6.07 0.34
N LEU A 92 -4.70 -5.12 0.53
CA LEU A 92 -4.34 -3.72 0.81
C LEU A 92 -3.45 -3.53 2.06
N PRO A 93 -3.56 -4.32 3.16
CA PRO A 93 -2.63 -4.29 4.28
C PRO A 93 -1.15 -4.43 3.89
N ILE A 94 -0.85 -5.22 2.86
CA ILE A 94 0.51 -5.45 2.37
C ILE A 94 1.07 -4.16 1.76
N GLY A 95 0.22 -3.29 1.20
CA GLY A 95 0.60 -2.03 0.56
C GLY A 95 1.44 -1.11 1.46
N PRO A 96 0.91 -0.59 2.57
CA PRO A 96 1.69 0.23 3.48
C PRO A 96 2.87 -0.56 4.07
N LEU A 97 2.72 -1.85 4.41
CA LEU A 97 3.80 -2.65 4.98
C LEU A 97 5.00 -2.78 4.02
N GLY A 98 4.79 -3.29 2.81
CA GLY A 98 5.85 -3.42 1.81
C GLY A 98 6.41 -2.07 1.37
N GLN A 99 5.56 -1.09 1.02
CA GLN A 99 6.03 0.23 0.57
C GLN A 99 6.83 0.95 1.65
N GLY A 100 6.41 0.82 2.90
CA GLY A 100 7.11 1.45 3.99
C GLY A 100 8.40 0.75 4.39
N ALA A 101 8.47 -0.58 4.21
CA ALA A 101 9.69 -1.34 4.44
C ALA A 101 10.74 -0.96 3.39
N PHE A 102 10.35 -0.93 2.11
CA PHE A 102 11.16 -0.37 1.03
C PHE A 102 11.58 1.07 1.34
N GLY A 103 10.63 1.92 1.72
CA GLY A 103 10.88 3.33 2.01
C GLY A 103 11.89 3.55 3.14
N ILE A 104 11.79 2.83 4.27
CA ILE A 104 12.70 3.04 5.40
C ILE A 104 14.12 2.55 5.11
N GLN A 105 14.26 1.48 4.33
CA GLN A 105 15.57 1.03 3.82
C GLN A 105 16.19 2.09 2.90
N GLN A 106 15.41 2.61 1.94
CA GLN A 106 15.89 3.64 1.03
C GLN A 106 16.31 4.91 1.77
N LEU A 107 15.51 5.37 2.75
CA LEU A 107 15.86 6.53 3.56
C LEU A 107 17.14 6.30 4.38
N GLY A 108 17.31 5.10 4.96
CA GLY A 108 18.54 4.74 5.67
C GLY A 108 19.77 4.75 4.76
N LYS A 109 19.66 4.19 3.54
CA LYS A 109 20.74 4.21 2.53
C LYS A 109 21.14 5.64 2.18
N VAL A 110 20.14 6.51 1.96
CA VAL A 110 20.38 7.92 1.61
C VAL A 110 20.94 8.72 2.80
N ALA A 111 20.55 8.39 4.03
CA ALA A 111 21.10 9.02 5.22
C ALA A 111 22.62 8.84 5.33
N MET A 112 23.16 7.66 4.99
CA MET A 112 24.62 7.45 4.93
C MET A 112 25.33 8.36 3.94
N GLN A 113 24.67 8.74 2.85
CA GLN A 113 25.27 9.57 1.80
C GLN A 113 25.11 11.07 2.09
N VAL A 114 23.97 11.47 2.66
CA VAL A 114 23.58 12.87 2.83
C VAL A 114 24.11 13.46 4.12
N LEU A 115 23.98 12.74 5.26
CA LEU A 115 24.34 13.30 6.56
C LEU A 115 25.81 13.76 6.64
N PRO A 116 26.81 12.98 6.19
CA PRO A 116 28.23 13.40 6.26
C PRO A 116 28.57 14.63 5.42
N LYS A 117 27.70 15.02 4.48
CA LYS A 117 27.90 16.15 3.57
C LYS A 117 27.18 17.42 4.04
N THR A 118 26.67 17.41 5.26
CA THR A 118 25.90 18.50 5.86
C THR A 118 26.36 18.76 7.29
N ASN A 119 25.87 19.83 7.89
CA ASN A 119 26.13 20.13 9.31
C ASN A 119 25.22 19.33 10.26
N ALA A 120 24.35 18.46 9.74
CA ALA A 120 23.47 17.65 10.57
C ALA A 120 24.29 16.64 11.40
N PHE A 121 23.98 16.53 12.69
CA PHE A 121 24.68 15.67 13.65
C PHE A 121 26.18 15.99 13.91
N GLY A 122 26.72 17.07 13.32
CA GLY A 122 28.10 17.51 13.55
C GLY A 122 29.12 16.38 13.37
N ASP A 123 30.00 16.21 14.34
CA ASP A 123 31.10 15.23 14.29
C ASP A 123 30.64 13.76 14.22
N VAL A 124 29.37 13.47 14.55
CA VAL A 124 28.82 12.10 14.52
C VAL A 124 27.96 11.82 13.30
N ALA A 125 27.99 12.67 12.27
CA ALA A 125 27.17 12.54 11.05
C ALA A 125 27.30 11.19 10.33
N VAL A 126 28.54 10.67 10.20
CA VAL A 126 28.79 9.36 9.59
C VAL A 126 28.11 8.25 10.40
N ARG A 127 28.36 8.21 11.71
CA ARG A 127 27.77 7.21 12.62
C ARG A 127 26.24 7.31 12.69
N ALA A 128 25.68 8.52 12.62
CA ALA A 128 24.24 8.73 12.57
C ALA A 128 23.64 8.11 11.29
N GLY A 129 24.29 8.29 10.14
CA GLY A 129 23.88 7.67 8.87
C GLY A 129 23.91 6.14 8.95
N GLU A 130 24.99 5.56 9.47
CA GLU A 130 25.12 4.11 9.66
C GLU A 130 24.02 3.53 10.56
N ILE A 131 23.73 4.21 11.68
CA ILE A 131 22.65 3.80 12.59
C ILE A 131 21.29 3.82 11.88
N LEU A 132 20.98 4.89 11.14
CA LEU A 132 19.72 5.00 10.41
C LEU A 132 19.59 3.95 9.31
N TYR A 133 20.69 3.60 8.65
CA TYR A 133 20.73 2.51 7.67
C TYR A 133 20.44 1.15 8.30
N VAL A 134 21.17 0.78 9.36
CA VAL A 134 20.96 -0.50 10.05
C VAL A 134 19.55 -0.60 10.63
N LEU A 135 19.05 0.47 11.26
CA LEU A 135 17.68 0.54 11.75
C LEU A 135 16.65 0.43 10.62
N GLY A 136 16.92 1.04 9.46
CA GLY A 136 16.06 0.93 8.30
C GLY A 136 15.91 -0.50 7.81
N VAL A 137 17.01 -1.23 7.68
CA VAL A 137 17.00 -2.66 7.30
C VAL A 137 16.28 -3.50 8.35
N PHE A 138 16.55 -3.27 9.64
CA PHE A 138 15.90 -4.00 10.73
C PHE A 138 14.38 -3.77 10.78
N LEU A 139 13.92 -2.52 10.67
CA LEU A 139 12.50 -2.20 10.63
C LEU A 139 11.81 -2.79 9.40
N ALA A 140 12.50 -2.81 8.26
CA ALA A 140 11.97 -3.44 7.05
C ALA A 140 11.80 -4.95 7.20
N LEU A 141 12.71 -5.65 7.87
CA LEU A 141 12.55 -7.08 8.18
C LEU A 141 11.31 -7.36 9.01
N ILE A 142 11.05 -6.56 10.05
CA ILE A 142 9.86 -6.68 10.89
C ILE A 142 8.59 -6.47 10.04
N MET A 143 8.58 -5.42 9.23
CA MET A 143 7.45 -5.07 8.38
C MET A 143 7.21 -6.10 7.27
N TYR A 144 8.28 -6.67 6.70
CA TYR A 144 8.21 -7.75 5.72
C TYR A 144 7.59 -9.02 6.34
N GLY A 145 8.06 -9.42 7.53
CA GLY A 145 7.48 -10.54 8.27
C GLY A 145 5.98 -10.36 8.53
N PHE A 146 5.56 -9.16 8.93
CA PHE A 146 4.13 -8.87 9.11
C PHE A 146 3.35 -8.84 7.79
N ALA A 147 3.97 -8.37 6.70
CA ALA A 147 3.36 -8.40 5.38
C ALA A 147 3.10 -9.84 4.89
N LEU A 148 3.97 -10.79 5.21
CA LEU A 148 3.76 -12.21 4.88
C LEU A 148 2.54 -12.81 5.58
N VAL A 149 2.27 -12.42 6.84
CA VAL A 149 1.04 -12.84 7.55
C VAL A 149 -0.21 -12.35 6.81
N TRP A 150 -0.22 -11.07 6.42
CA TRP A 150 -1.32 -10.50 5.65
C TRP A 150 -1.45 -11.10 4.26
N LEU A 151 -0.33 -11.43 3.61
CA LEU A 151 -0.33 -12.17 2.34
C LEU A 151 -0.98 -13.55 2.51
N ALA A 152 -0.63 -14.30 3.55
CA ALA A 152 -1.26 -15.58 3.84
C ALA A 152 -2.77 -15.43 4.07
N PHE A 153 -3.20 -14.44 4.87
CA PHE A 153 -4.62 -14.15 5.06
C PHE A 153 -5.35 -13.76 3.78
N ALA A 154 -4.71 -12.95 2.93
CA ALA A 154 -5.29 -12.54 1.66
C ALA A 154 -5.45 -13.72 0.70
N LEU A 155 -4.43 -14.59 0.61
CA LEU A 155 -4.47 -15.82 -0.19
C LEU A 155 -5.55 -16.79 0.31
N ILE A 156 -5.61 -17.06 1.61
CA ILE A 156 -6.65 -17.92 2.21
C ILE A 156 -8.05 -17.32 1.97
N SER A 157 -8.19 -16.00 2.04
CA SER A 157 -9.48 -15.33 1.79
C SER A 157 -9.97 -15.58 0.37
N ILE A 158 -9.11 -15.38 -0.64
CA ILE A 158 -9.51 -15.56 -2.04
C ILE A 158 -9.70 -17.04 -2.42
N THR A 159 -9.02 -17.98 -1.78
CA THR A 159 -9.29 -19.42 -2.00
C THR A 159 -10.58 -19.87 -1.34
N THR A 160 -10.92 -19.31 -0.17
CA THR A 160 -12.18 -19.60 0.54
C THR A 160 -13.39 -18.98 -0.16
N LYS A 161 -13.23 -17.78 -0.73
CA LYS A 161 -14.29 -17.05 -1.43
C LYS A 161 -13.75 -16.53 -2.77
N PRO A 162 -13.64 -17.40 -3.80
CA PRO A 162 -13.09 -17.03 -5.11
C PRO A 162 -13.82 -15.82 -5.71
N PRO A 163 -13.11 -14.72 -6.00
CA PRO A 163 -13.73 -13.55 -6.58
C PRO A 163 -13.96 -13.74 -8.08
N SER A 164 -15.11 -13.25 -8.56
CA SER A 164 -15.30 -12.99 -9.98
C SER A 164 -14.48 -11.77 -10.39
N PHE A 165 -14.01 -11.74 -11.63
CA PHE A 165 -13.23 -10.62 -12.12
C PHE A 165 -13.99 -9.30 -12.01
N SER A 166 -13.33 -8.33 -11.42
CA SER A 166 -13.81 -6.96 -11.28
C SER A 166 -12.62 -6.01 -11.43
N ILE A 167 -12.91 -4.72 -11.58
CA ILE A 167 -11.85 -3.69 -11.60
C ILE A 167 -11.02 -3.71 -10.30
N GLY A 168 -11.58 -4.23 -9.21
CA GLY A 168 -10.90 -4.42 -7.93
C GLY A 168 -9.68 -5.36 -7.98
N PHE A 169 -9.50 -6.14 -9.06
CA PHE A 169 -8.31 -6.98 -9.27
C PHE A 169 -7.03 -6.15 -9.43
N TRP A 170 -7.13 -4.89 -9.84
CA TRP A 170 -5.98 -3.97 -9.81
C TRP A 170 -5.40 -3.81 -8.40
N GLY A 171 -6.22 -4.03 -7.37
CA GLY A 171 -5.81 -4.04 -5.96
C GLY A 171 -4.77 -5.11 -5.59
N PHE A 172 -4.49 -6.09 -6.45
CA PHE A 172 -3.41 -7.06 -6.22
C PHE A 172 -2.02 -6.53 -6.59
N THR A 173 -1.96 -5.69 -7.62
CA THR A 173 -0.70 -5.31 -8.28
C THR A 173 0.19 -4.47 -7.36
N PHE A 174 -0.36 -3.37 -6.81
CA PHE A 174 0.41 -2.48 -5.95
C PHE A 174 0.94 -3.19 -4.69
N PRO A 175 0.12 -3.89 -3.88
CA PRO A 175 0.62 -4.50 -2.65
C PRO A 175 1.68 -5.59 -2.88
N LEU A 176 1.52 -6.41 -3.92
CA LEU A 176 2.52 -7.41 -4.27
C LEU A 176 3.78 -6.79 -4.89
N GLY A 177 3.63 -5.74 -5.69
CA GLY A 177 4.75 -5.00 -6.28
C GLY A 177 5.64 -4.36 -5.22
N VAL A 178 5.05 -3.71 -4.22
CA VAL A 178 5.84 -3.09 -3.13
C VAL A 178 6.44 -4.11 -2.17
N LEU A 179 5.84 -5.31 -2.06
CA LEU A 179 6.46 -6.42 -1.35
C LEU A 179 7.69 -6.95 -2.12
N ALA A 180 7.62 -7.01 -3.45
CA ALA A 180 8.77 -7.38 -4.30
C ALA A 180 9.91 -6.35 -4.19
N THR A 181 9.62 -5.05 -4.24
CA THR A 181 10.67 -4.01 -4.11
C THR A 181 11.32 -4.02 -2.73
N CYS A 182 10.55 -4.23 -1.66
CA CYS A 182 11.09 -4.44 -0.32
C CYS A 182 11.98 -5.69 -0.28
N SER A 183 11.51 -6.82 -0.81
CA SER A 183 12.28 -8.07 -0.87
C SER A 183 13.60 -7.88 -1.62
N ASN A 184 13.59 -7.14 -2.73
CA ASN A 184 14.79 -6.86 -3.52
C ASN A 184 15.83 -6.09 -2.71
N LEU A 185 15.38 -5.04 -2.02
CA LEU A 185 16.28 -4.23 -1.22
C LEU A 185 16.80 -5.02 -0.02
N LEU A 186 16.00 -5.87 0.61
CA LEU A 186 16.49 -6.81 1.63
C LEU A 186 17.50 -7.81 1.07
N ALA A 187 17.32 -8.28 -0.17
CA ALA A 187 18.27 -9.14 -0.85
C ALA A 187 19.64 -8.48 -1.01
N GLU A 188 19.66 -7.21 -1.41
CA GLU A 188 20.89 -6.41 -1.55
C GLU A 188 21.55 -6.13 -0.19
N ASN A 189 20.76 -5.72 0.82
CA ASN A 189 21.29 -5.32 2.13
C ASN A 189 21.80 -6.50 2.96
N LEU A 190 21.19 -7.68 2.83
CA LEU A 190 21.51 -8.87 3.62
C LEU A 190 22.31 -9.92 2.84
N ASP A 191 22.59 -9.67 1.56
CA ASP A 191 23.20 -10.62 0.61
C ASP A 191 22.57 -12.03 0.69
N SER A 192 21.24 -12.09 0.70
CA SER A 192 20.51 -13.31 1.02
C SER A 192 19.88 -13.96 -0.21
N GLU A 193 20.24 -15.21 -0.49
CA GLU A 193 19.63 -16.00 -1.58
C GLU A 193 18.11 -16.15 -1.42
N TYR A 194 17.62 -16.30 -0.18
CA TYR A 194 16.19 -16.37 0.11
C TYR A 194 15.44 -15.14 -0.44
N PHE A 195 15.96 -13.93 -0.17
CA PHE A 195 15.35 -12.70 -0.63
C PHE A 195 15.51 -12.51 -2.15
N LYS A 196 16.63 -12.96 -2.75
CA LYS A 196 16.81 -12.96 -4.22
C LYS A 196 15.73 -13.81 -4.92
N VAL A 197 15.53 -15.04 -4.45
CA VAL A 197 14.51 -15.96 -4.99
C VAL A 197 13.10 -15.43 -4.74
N SER A 198 12.81 -14.97 -3.51
CA SER A 198 11.51 -14.41 -3.15
C SER A 198 11.15 -13.21 -4.02
N THR A 199 12.11 -12.31 -4.26
CA THR A 199 11.95 -11.16 -5.16
C THR A 199 11.56 -11.62 -6.56
N ALA A 200 12.29 -12.57 -7.15
CA ALA A 200 12.01 -13.07 -8.49
C ALA A 200 10.61 -13.69 -8.59
N MET A 201 10.23 -14.52 -7.61
CA MET A 201 8.91 -15.16 -7.56
C MET A 201 7.77 -14.14 -7.46
N ILE A 202 7.87 -13.18 -6.55
CA ILE A 202 6.82 -12.17 -6.33
C ILE A 202 6.75 -11.25 -7.56
N ALA A 203 7.88 -10.80 -8.09
CA ALA A 203 7.94 -9.94 -9.28
C ALA A 203 7.32 -10.63 -10.50
N LEU A 204 7.66 -11.89 -10.77
CA LEU A 204 7.07 -12.65 -11.87
C LEU A 204 5.55 -12.79 -11.68
N SER A 205 5.10 -13.09 -10.47
CA SER A 205 3.67 -13.18 -10.13
C SER A 205 2.95 -11.86 -10.40
N VAL A 206 3.55 -10.72 -10.02
CA VAL A 206 3.01 -9.38 -10.28
C VAL A 206 2.91 -9.10 -11.78
N ILE A 207 3.93 -9.42 -12.56
CA ILE A 207 3.94 -9.22 -14.02
C ILE A 207 2.83 -10.03 -14.67
N LEU A 208 2.71 -11.32 -14.33
CA LEU A 208 1.67 -12.19 -14.86
C LEU A 208 0.27 -11.70 -14.49
N LEU A 209 0.07 -11.34 -13.21
CA LEU A 209 -1.20 -10.76 -12.74
C LEU A 209 -1.52 -9.47 -13.49
N TRP A 210 -0.54 -8.59 -13.67
CA TRP A 210 -0.72 -7.33 -14.40
C TRP A 210 -1.16 -7.59 -15.85
N ILE A 211 -0.53 -8.53 -16.56
CA ILE A 211 -0.91 -8.90 -17.93
C ILE A 211 -2.35 -9.43 -17.98
N VAL A 212 -2.72 -10.33 -17.06
CA VAL A 212 -4.08 -10.90 -17.00
C VAL A 212 -5.11 -9.81 -16.70
N VAL A 213 -4.83 -8.93 -15.73
CA VAL A 213 -5.76 -7.86 -15.37
C VAL A 213 -5.87 -6.83 -16.50
N ALA A 214 -4.76 -6.39 -17.07
CA ALA A 214 -4.73 -5.43 -18.16
C ALA A 214 -5.47 -5.94 -19.41
N THR A 215 -5.24 -7.19 -19.82
CA THR A 215 -5.92 -7.79 -20.98
C THR A 215 -7.42 -7.90 -20.78
N ARG A 216 -7.88 -8.33 -19.60
CA ARG A 216 -9.31 -8.41 -19.28
C ARG A 216 -9.95 -7.03 -19.13
N THR A 217 -9.26 -6.07 -18.52
CA THR A 217 -9.67 -4.67 -18.47
C THR A 217 -9.81 -4.10 -19.87
N ALA A 218 -8.82 -4.28 -20.76
CA ALA A 218 -8.90 -3.82 -22.14
C ALA A 218 -10.09 -4.45 -22.89
N LYS A 219 -10.31 -5.77 -22.75
CA LYS A 219 -11.47 -6.45 -23.35
C LYS A 219 -12.79 -5.84 -22.89
N LEU A 220 -12.99 -5.65 -21.58
CA LEU A 220 -14.22 -5.07 -21.03
C LEU A 220 -14.41 -3.58 -21.38
N ALA A 221 -13.31 -2.85 -21.54
CA ALA A 221 -13.36 -1.45 -21.99
C ALA A 221 -13.82 -1.38 -23.45
N ILE A 222 -13.30 -2.26 -24.32
CA ILE A 222 -13.66 -2.34 -25.73
C ILE A 222 -15.12 -2.82 -25.90
N THR A 223 -15.60 -3.77 -25.10
CA THR A 223 -17.00 -4.23 -25.18
C THR A 223 -18.00 -3.27 -24.54
N GLY A 224 -17.54 -2.21 -23.85
CA GLY A 224 -18.39 -1.25 -23.14
C GLY A 224 -19.00 -1.80 -21.84
N GLU A 225 -18.83 -3.09 -21.54
CA GLU A 225 -19.37 -3.74 -20.34
C GLU A 225 -18.74 -3.20 -19.04
N MET A 226 -17.53 -2.64 -19.12
CA MET A 226 -16.86 -2.02 -17.96
C MET A 226 -17.64 -0.82 -17.39
N PHE A 227 -18.31 -0.06 -18.25
CA PHE A 227 -19.01 1.17 -17.87
C PHE A 227 -20.51 0.93 -17.62
N HIS A 228 -20.99 -0.30 -17.80
CA HIS A 228 -22.37 -0.64 -17.53
C HIS A 228 -22.56 -0.80 -16.02
N ALA A 229 -23.07 0.26 -15.38
CA ALA A 229 -23.41 0.29 -13.96
C ALA A 229 -24.91 -0.06 -13.79
N PRO A 230 -25.28 -1.34 -13.57
CA PRO A 230 -26.68 -1.74 -13.38
C PRO A 230 -27.33 -1.04 -12.17
N CYS A 231 -26.55 -0.67 -11.16
CA CYS A 231 -27.03 0.10 -10.01
C CYS A 231 -27.54 1.53 -10.36
N LEU A 232 -27.12 2.12 -11.49
CA LEU A 232 -27.66 3.38 -11.98
C LEU A 232 -28.99 3.21 -12.74
N LYS A 233 -29.25 2.02 -13.32
CA LYS A 233 -30.58 1.69 -13.87
C LYS A 233 -31.62 1.66 -12.76
N ASP A 234 -31.33 1.00 -11.65
CA ASP A 234 -32.25 0.91 -10.51
C ASP A 234 -32.60 2.28 -9.88
N ILE A 235 -31.66 3.24 -9.87
CA ILE A 235 -31.91 4.60 -9.38
C ILE A 235 -32.79 5.38 -10.38
N ARG A 236 -32.56 5.21 -11.68
CA ARG A 236 -33.38 5.84 -12.72
C ARG A 236 -34.81 5.30 -12.70
N ASP A 237 -34.95 3.99 -12.53
CA ASP A 237 -36.24 3.32 -12.51
C ASP A 237 -37.02 3.67 -11.22
N LYS A 238 -36.35 3.75 -10.06
CA LYS A 238 -36.96 4.27 -8.82
C LYS A 238 -37.34 5.75 -8.91
N SER A 239 -36.54 6.56 -9.58
CA SER A 239 -36.83 8.00 -9.78
C SER A 239 -37.99 8.23 -10.75
N GLN A 240 -38.12 7.38 -11.78
CA GLN A 240 -39.24 7.40 -12.73
C GLN A 240 -40.53 6.88 -12.09
N ALA A 241 -40.46 5.83 -11.25
CA ALA A 241 -41.60 5.34 -10.47
C ALA A 241 -42.13 6.42 -9.51
N ALA A 242 -41.24 7.07 -8.75
CA ALA A 242 -41.60 8.15 -7.81
C ALA A 242 -42.14 9.43 -8.49
N GLY A 243 -41.80 9.66 -9.77
CA GLY A 243 -42.36 10.75 -10.57
C GLY A 243 -43.73 10.45 -11.17
N SER A 244 -44.06 9.17 -11.40
CA SER A 244 -45.37 8.77 -11.93
C SER A 244 -46.47 8.73 -10.87
N ASP A 245 -46.10 8.54 -9.61
CA ASP A 245 -47.02 8.42 -8.45
C ASP A 245 -47.51 9.78 -7.90
N ARG A 246 -47.10 10.89 -8.53
CA ARG A 246 -47.52 12.27 -8.18
C ARG A 246 -48.65 12.81 -9.07
N ARG A 247 -49.34 11.95 -9.81
CA ARG A 247 -50.59 12.29 -10.52
C ARG A 247 -51.76 11.49 -9.95
N VAL A 248 -52.25 11.90 -8.79
CA VAL A 248 -53.63 11.69 -8.33
C VAL A 248 -54.10 12.98 -7.68
#